data_AF-A0A378WD35-F1
#
_entry.id   AF-A0A378WD35-F1
#
_cell.length_a   1.000
_cell.length_b   1.000
_cell.length_c   1.000
_cell.angle_alpha   90.00
_cell.angle_beta   90.00
_cell.angle_gamma   90.00
#
_symmetry.space_group_name_H-M   'P 1'
#
loop_
_entity.id
_entity.type
_entity.pdbx_description
1 polymer ?
#
loop_
_entity_poly.entity_id
_entity_poly.type
_entity_poly.pdbx_seq_one_letter_code
_entity_poly.pdbx_strand_id
1 'polypeptide(L)'
;MLRGSWSTRIAAGVATAGVLLEATIGTASAWPTPLTAEQLRYINSARASFPADDDTLMLVGSQMCRGLYTGKHAADVIGEASSSYGISPEQASGVLSAARGALCTQAPG
;
A
#
# COMPACT_ATOMS: atom_id res chain seq x y z
N MET A 1 42.45 1.85 54.66
CA MET A 1 42.76 0.41 54.51
C MET A 1 41.64 -0.40 55.13
N LEU A 2 40.84 -1.12 54.33
CA LEU A 2 39.84 -2.19 54.64
C LEU A 2 38.95 -2.31 53.38
N ARG A 3 39.35 -3.04 52.33
CA ARG A 3 39.22 -4.50 52.11
C ARG A 3 37.75 -4.94 51.94
N GLY A 4 37.38 -5.38 50.73
CA GLY A 4 36.13 -6.13 50.50
C GLY A 4 35.61 -6.10 49.06
N SER A 5 36.08 -7.04 48.23
CA SER A 5 35.67 -7.30 46.83
C SER A 5 34.37 -8.10 46.73
N TRP A 6 33.24 -7.50 46.38
CA TRP A 6 31.97 -8.21 46.13
C TRP A 6 31.29 -7.40 45.01
N SER A 7 31.11 -7.86 43.78
CA SER A 7 30.54 -9.15 43.41
C SER A 7 30.99 -9.57 42.01
N THR A 8 31.31 -10.85 41.92
CA THR A 8 31.53 -11.65 40.71
C THR A 8 30.42 -11.42 39.68
N ARG A 9 30.76 -10.85 38.52
CA ARG A 9 30.02 -11.13 37.29
C ARG A 9 30.31 -12.58 36.92
N ILE A 10 29.30 -13.42 36.70
CA ILE A 10 29.11 -14.35 35.56
C ILE A 10 27.69 -14.92 35.71
N ALA A 11 26.74 -14.42 34.93
CA ALA A 11 25.55 -15.21 34.59
C ALA A 11 25.79 -15.72 33.17
N ALA A 12 26.30 -16.96 33.09
CA ALA A 12 26.42 -17.72 31.86
C ALA A 12 25.00 -18.12 31.43
N GLY A 13 24.38 -17.29 30.62
CA GLY A 13 23.19 -17.64 29.85
C GLY A 13 23.63 -18.25 28.53
N VAL A 14 23.40 -19.55 28.39
CA VAL A 14 23.73 -20.38 27.23
C VAL A 14 23.21 -19.74 25.93
N ALA A 15 24.11 -19.18 25.13
CA ALA A 15 23.85 -18.77 23.75
C ALA A 15 24.06 -19.96 22.81
N THR A 16 23.08 -20.85 22.68
CA THR A 16 23.12 -21.92 21.66
C THR A 16 21.75 -22.18 21.04
N ALA A 17 21.15 -21.16 20.41
CA ALA A 17 20.06 -21.36 19.44
C ALA A 17 19.87 -20.16 18.47
N GLY A 18 20.89 -19.31 18.28
CA GLY A 18 20.75 -18.06 17.51
C GLY A 18 21.40 -18.03 16.13
N VAL A 19 22.12 -19.07 15.72
CA VAL A 19 23.07 -18.98 14.57
C VAL A 19 22.48 -19.53 13.25
N LEU A 20 21.23 -20.01 13.23
CA LEU A 20 20.62 -20.55 11.99
C LEU A 20 19.63 -19.60 11.30
N LEU A 21 19.43 -18.38 11.83
CA LEU A 21 18.54 -17.38 11.21
C LEU A 21 19.32 -16.24 10.53
N GLU A 22 20.52 -16.53 10.01
CA GLU A 22 21.20 -15.71 9.00
C GLU A 22 20.90 -16.23 7.58
N ALA A 23 19.80 -16.98 7.43
CA ALA A 23 19.28 -17.39 6.14
C ALA A 23 18.76 -16.17 5.38
N THR A 24 19.65 -15.59 4.57
CA THR A 24 19.34 -14.80 3.38
C THR A 24 18.41 -13.61 3.64
N ILE A 25 19.00 -12.47 3.99
CA ILE A 25 18.43 -11.17 3.60
C ILE A 25 18.60 -11.06 2.07
N GLY A 26 17.93 -11.94 1.32
CA GLY A 26 17.77 -11.74 -0.10
C GLY A 26 17.05 -10.42 -0.23
N THR A 27 17.67 -9.44 -0.90
CA THR A 27 16.95 -8.26 -1.35
C THR A 27 15.68 -8.75 -2.01
N ALA A 28 14.52 -8.32 -1.50
CA ALA A 28 13.23 -8.62 -2.09
C ALA A 28 13.29 -8.16 -3.55
N SER A 29 13.58 -9.10 -4.44
CA SER A 29 13.56 -8.86 -5.87
C SER A 29 12.10 -8.93 -6.23
N ALA A 30 11.44 -7.77 -6.22
CA ALA A 30 10.12 -7.66 -6.80
C ALA A 30 10.25 -8.11 -8.26
N TRP A 31 9.67 -9.27 -8.59
CA TRP A 31 9.52 -9.69 -9.97
C TRP A 31 8.84 -8.52 -10.69
N PRO A 32 9.48 -7.90 -11.69
CA PRO A 32 8.86 -6.76 -12.35
C PRO A 32 7.63 -7.29 -13.06
N THR A 33 6.46 -7.04 -12.49
CA THR A 33 5.20 -7.19 -13.19
C THR A 33 5.01 -5.88 -13.92
N PRO A 34 5.30 -5.82 -15.23
CA PRO A 34 5.20 -4.55 -15.95
C PRO A 34 3.75 -4.08 -15.91
N LEU A 35 3.57 -2.80 -15.59
CA LEU A 35 2.25 -2.17 -15.69
C LEU A 35 1.79 -2.18 -17.15
N THR A 36 0.51 -2.44 -17.37
CA THR A 36 -0.07 -2.35 -18.71
C THR A 36 -0.16 -0.88 -19.14
N ALA A 37 -0.33 -0.65 -20.45
CA ALA A 37 -0.52 0.70 -20.99
C ALA A 37 -1.74 1.40 -20.35
N GLU A 38 -2.86 0.68 -20.18
CA GLU A 38 -4.07 1.14 -19.47
C GLU A 38 -3.77 1.57 -18.03
N GLN A 39 -3.00 0.77 -17.28
CA GLN A 39 -2.64 1.08 -15.89
C GLN A 39 -1.77 2.33 -15.82
N LEU A 40 -0.80 2.47 -16.72
CA LEU A 40 0.04 3.68 -16.81
C LEU A 40 -0.79 4.91 -17.17
N ARG A 41 -1.72 4.81 -18.12
CA ARG A 41 -2.64 5.93 -18.44
C ARG A 41 -3.47 6.32 -17.22
N TYR A 42 -4.00 5.34 -16.50
CA TYR A 42 -4.76 5.57 -15.27
C TYR A 42 -3.92 6.30 -14.23
N ILE A 43 -2.74 5.78 -13.88
CA ILE A 43 -1.85 6.36 -12.88
C ILE A 43 -1.50 7.81 -13.23
N ASN A 44 -1.09 8.05 -14.48
CA ASN A 44 -0.70 9.38 -14.94
C ASN A 44 -1.86 10.38 -14.85
N SER A 45 -3.09 9.94 -15.16
CA SER A 45 -4.29 10.77 -15.04
C SER A 45 -4.70 10.99 -13.58
N ALA A 46 -4.70 9.94 -12.76
CA ALA A 46 -5.17 9.99 -11.38
C ALA A 46 -4.26 10.85 -10.48
N ARG A 47 -2.95 10.87 -10.76
CA ARG A 47 -1.95 11.66 -10.04
C ARG A 47 -2.25 13.17 -10.06
N ALA A 48 -2.92 13.66 -11.09
CA ALA A 48 -3.33 15.07 -11.17
C ALA A 48 -4.34 15.45 -10.08
N SER A 49 -5.15 14.50 -9.62
CA SER A 49 -6.14 14.69 -8.57
C SER A 49 -5.63 14.25 -7.20
N PHE A 50 -4.95 13.11 -7.13
CA PHE A 50 -4.42 12.56 -5.90
C PHE A 50 -2.94 12.22 -6.06
N PRO A 51 -2.00 13.06 -5.57
CA PRO A 51 -0.58 12.83 -5.72
C PRO A 51 -0.09 11.76 -4.73
N ALA A 52 -0.36 10.49 -5.02
CA ALA A 52 0.05 9.33 -4.23
C ALA A 52 0.99 8.40 -5.00
N ASP A 53 1.57 7.41 -4.34
CA ASP A 53 2.37 6.37 -5.00
C ASP A 53 1.52 5.53 -5.95
N ASP A 54 2.15 4.97 -7.00
CA ASP A 54 1.47 4.20 -8.05
C ASP A 54 0.64 3.04 -7.48
N ASP A 55 1.16 2.34 -6.46
CA ASP A 55 0.45 1.25 -5.78
C ASP A 55 -0.80 1.74 -5.05
N THR A 56 -0.72 2.90 -4.40
CA THR A 56 -1.88 3.52 -3.73
C THR A 56 -2.92 3.91 -4.77
N LEU A 57 -2.51 4.52 -5.88
CA LEU A 57 -3.41 4.85 -6.98
C LEU A 57 -4.08 3.60 -7.54
N MET A 58 -3.32 2.54 -7.82
CA MET A 58 -3.85 1.28 -8.33
C MET A 58 -4.83 0.64 -7.36
N LEU A 59 -4.54 0.68 -6.05
CA LEU A 59 -5.43 0.15 -5.02
C LEU A 59 -6.76 0.93 -4.98
N VAL A 60 -6.71 2.26 -4.88
CA VAL A 60 -7.90 3.13 -4.81
C VAL A 60 -8.76 2.94 -6.05
N GLY A 61 -8.18 3.06 -7.25
CA GLY A 61 -8.92 2.95 -8.51
C GLY A 61 -9.57 1.57 -8.67
N SER A 62 -8.85 0.50 -8.32
CA SER A 62 -9.39 -0.86 -8.37
C SER A 62 -10.54 -1.07 -7.39
N GLN A 63 -10.44 -0.53 -6.17
CA GLN A 63 -11.48 -0.58 -5.15
C GLN A 63 -12.75 0.14 -5.63
N MET A 64 -12.60 1.34 -6.18
CA MET A 64 -13.73 2.13 -6.70
C MET A 64 -14.40 1.41 -7.89
N CYS A 65 -13.60 0.94 -8.85
CA CYS A 65 -14.11 0.18 -9.99
C CYS A 65 -14.85 -1.09 -9.55
N ARG A 66 -14.32 -1.83 -8.56
CA ARG A 66 -15.02 -2.98 -7.98
C ARG A 66 -16.36 -2.57 -7.39
N GLY A 67 -16.40 -1.49 -6.62
CA GLY A 67 -17.64 -0.95 -6.05
C GLY A 67 -18.71 -0.73 -7.13
N LEU A 68 -18.35 -0.03 -8.21
CA LEU A 68 -19.28 0.23 -9.31
C LEU A 68 -19.76 -1.06 -10.00
N TYR A 69 -18.85 -2.00 -10.30
CA TYR A 69 -19.24 -3.29 -10.90
C TYR A 69 -20.11 -4.15 -9.98
N THR A 70 -20.04 -3.93 -8.67
CA THR A 70 -20.92 -4.57 -7.68
C THR A 70 -22.21 -3.80 -7.40
N GLY A 71 -22.47 -2.72 -8.16
CA GLY A 71 -23.72 -1.96 -8.09
C GLY A 71 -23.74 -0.81 -7.09
N LYS A 72 -22.60 -0.43 -6.49
CA LYS A 72 -22.52 0.82 -5.71
C LYS A 72 -22.62 2.03 -6.63
N HIS A 73 -23.22 3.11 -6.16
CA HIS A 73 -23.27 4.36 -6.92
C HIS A 73 -21.93 5.11 -6.84
N ALA A 74 -21.68 5.97 -7.82
CA ALA A 74 -20.47 6.80 -7.85
C ALA A 74 -20.23 7.59 -6.56
N ALA A 75 -21.30 8.16 -5.96
CA ALA A 75 -21.19 8.91 -4.72
C ALA A 75 -20.72 8.03 -3.54
N ASP A 76 -21.16 6.78 -3.47
CA ASP A 76 -20.80 5.86 -2.39
C ASP A 76 -19.32 5.47 -2.48
N VAL A 77 -18.83 5.14 -3.68
CA VAL A 77 -17.42 4.79 -3.87
C VAL A 77 -16.49 5.98 -3.67
N ILE A 78 -16.93 7.20 -3.99
CA ILE A 78 -16.21 8.45 -3.68
C ILE A 78 -16.14 8.66 -2.17
N GLY A 79 -17.25 8.51 -1.45
CA GLY A 79 -17.30 8.65 -0.01
C GLY A 79 -16.44 7.61 0.71
N GLU A 80 -16.51 6.35 0.28
CA GLU A 80 -15.67 5.27 0.80
C GLU A 80 -14.19 5.55 0.53
N ALA A 81 -13.82 5.95 -0.69
CA ALA A 81 -12.44 6.31 -0.98
C ALA A 81 -11.95 7.49 -0.12
N SER A 82 -12.79 8.50 0.08
CA SER A 82 -12.48 9.65 0.94
C SER A 82 -12.24 9.22 2.39
N SER A 83 -13.09 8.32 2.91
CA SER A 83 -12.97 7.80 4.27
C SER A 83 -11.80 6.84 4.45
N SER A 84 -11.50 5.98 3.48
CA SER A 84 -10.48 4.93 3.59
C SER A 84 -9.07 5.44 3.33
N TYR A 85 -8.93 6.44 2.46
CA TYR A 85 -7.61 6.92 2.01
C TYR A 85 -7.32 8.36 2.41
N GLY A 86 -8.25 9.03 3.12
CA GLY A 86 -8.07 10.41 3.58
C GLY A 86 -8.01 11.44 2.45
N ILE A 87 -8.55 11.10 1.28
CA ILE A 87 -8.63 12.00 0.12
C ILE A 87 -9.90 12.85 0.19
N SER A 88 -9.87 14.08 -0.32
CA SER A 88 -11.10 14.89 -0.39
C SER A 88 -12.07 14.31 -1.44
N PRO A 89 -13.38 14.58 -1.30
CA PRO A 89 -14.37 14.13 -2.28
C PRO A 89 -14.08 14.61 -3.71
N GLU A 90 -13.57 15.83 -3.86
CA GLU A 90 -13.16 16.39 -5.15
C GLU A 90 -12.00 15.58 -5.74
N GLN A 91 -11.00 15.23 -4.94
CA GLN A 91 -9.88 14.40 -5.40
C GLN A 91 -10.34 12.98 -5.75
N ALA A 92 -11.19 12.38 -4.91
CA ALA A 92 -11.79 11.07 -5.17
C ALA A 92 -12.60 11.06 -6.47
N SER A 93 -13.34 12.12 -6.77
CA SER A 93 -14.10 12.25 -8.02
C SER A 93 -13.17 12.30 -9.25
N GLY A 94 -12.02 12.97 -9.14
CA GLY A 94 -11.00 12.99 -10.18
C GLY A 94 -10.36 11.60 -10.38
N VAL A 95 -10.05 10.90 -9.29
CA VAL A 95 -9.55 9.52 -9.34
C VAL A 95 -10.59 8.58 -9.97
N LEU A 96 -11.87 8.71 -9.61
CA LEU A 96 -12.96 7.93 -10.22
C LEU A 96 -13.09 8.19 -11.72
N SER A 97 -12.97 9.45 -12.14
CA SER A 97 -13.03 9.85 -13.54
C SER A 97 -11.87 9.25 -14.34
N ALA A 98 -10.66 9.30 -13.79
CA ALA A 98 -9.49 8.63 -14.36
C ALA A 98 -9.69 7.10 -14.45
N ALA A 99 -10.23 6.48 -13.40
CA ALA A 99 -10.49 5.05 -13.35
C ALA A 99 -11.53 4.62 -14.41
N ARG A 100 -12.61 5.38 -14.61
CA ARG A 100 -13.60 5.14 -15.67
C ARG A 100 -13.02 5.33 -17.08
N GLY A 101 -11.99 6.16 -17.25
CA GLY A 101 -11.31 6.33 -18.53
C GLY A 101 -10.35 5.20 -18.92
N ALA A 102 -9.96 4.33 -17.98
CA ALA A 102 -8.88 3.36 -18.22
C ALA A 102 -9.08 1.97 -17.57
N LEU A 103 -9.52 1.90 -16.32
CA LEU A 103 -9.64 0.63 -15.58
C LEU A 103 -11.05 0.03 -15.66
N CYS A 104 -12.09 0.85 -15.53
CA CYS A 104 -13.48 0.40 -15.53
C CYS A 104 -14.37 1.20 -16.49
N THR A 105 -13.99 1.15 -17.76
CA THR A 105 -14.71 1.80 -18.86
C THR A 105 -16.14 1.30 -19.05
N GLN A 106 -16.45 0.10 -18.56
CA GLN A 106 -17.78 -0.51 -18.65
C GLN A 106 -18.57 -0.45 -17.33
N ALA A 107 -18.04 0.23 -16.31
CA ALA A 107 -18.72 0.31 -15.03
C ALA A 107 -19.98 1.19 -15.11
N PRO A 108 -21.10 0.77 -14.47
CA PRO A 108 -22.32 1.58 -14.42
C PRO A 108 -22.13 2.92 -13.72
N GLY A 109 -23.04 3.87 -14.00
CA GLY A 109 -23.05 5.25 -13.51
C GLY A 109 -23.44 5.39 -12.05
#